data_AF-A0AAW9WIB0-F1
#
_entry.id   AF-A0AAW9WIB0-F1
#
_cell.length_a   1.000
_cell.length_b   1.000
_cell.length_c   1.000
_cell.angle_alpha   90.00
_cell.angle_beta   90.00
_cell.angle_gamma   90.00
#
_symmetry.space_group_name_H-M   'P 1'
#
loop_
_entity.id
_entity.type
_entity.pdbx_description
1 polymer ?
#
loop_
_entity_poly.entity_id
_entity_poly.type
_entity_poly.pdbx_seq_one_letter_code
_entity_poly.pdbx_strand_id
1 'polypeptide(L)'
;MNSMQQITSSMAVKGQAVHSGRMKIIIYCLFGIMFFFAISSTMIGILIPEMTTSYNLNNTQIGIIGSVQNVGGIAAMIFGGVLSDRFPKLKLIVVFFTIYTAVLFGIGAAPAYVMLLVFFFALGVANSYLNLLISAFVSEAYGDKRTAYLNMIHAFFSLGSLAGPIYASIVQRSGQPWNRSFVNLGVLCTAVTLAFVIIAIPVKDDKKKSGNGNLLGGVKRLLADRTILILALLCAAYMGHQSAIGLWITTYIQDGLGLDRSVSSMALILFWGGIVAGRFMQPAVDRKIEYSKWLCTTCFLSAFLYIAAFLLGNGVFLIAVLFTVGALTGAAFPSIIGMACGKYPHLSGTATSTVSLTSSLIGTVLSGFIGALVDAAGYLAGMMVIPVLLVICTAILTVYRRMQGVDKQAEGNEK
;
A
#
# COMPACT_ATOMS: atom_id res chain seq x y z
N MET A 1 -33.42 -41.35 14.42
CA MET A 1 -32.68 -40.68 13.33
C MET A 1 -32.82 -39.15 13.34
N ASN A 2 -33.99 -38.57 13.67
CA ASN A 2 -34.19 -37.11 13.65
C ASN A 2 -33.43 -36.28 14.69
N SER A 3 -33.17 -36.83 15.89
CA SER A 3 -32.47 -36.10 16.97
C SER A 3 -30.99 -35.86 16.68
N MET A 4 -30.30 -36.85 16.09
CA MET A 4 -28.87 -36.76 15.77
C MET A 4 -28.61 -35.77 14.62
N GLN A 5 -29.49 -35.75 13.59
CA GLN A 5 -29.42 -34.78 12.50
C GLN A 5 -29.68 -33.33 12.96
N GLN A 6 -30.62 -33.12 13.90
CA GLN A 6 -30.86 -31.79 14.50
C GLN A 6 -29.68 -31.30 15.36
N ILE A 7 -29.02 -32.19 16.09
CA ILE A 7 -27.83 -31.83 16.88
C ILE A 7 -26.67 -31.46 15.95
N THR A 8 -26.44 -32.23 14.88
CA THR A 8 -25.39 -31.92 13.90
C THR A 8 -25.66 -30.62 13.14
N SER A 9 -26.90 -30.30 12.78
CA SER A 9 -27.25 -29.05 12.10
C SER A 9 -27.13 -27.84 13.03
N SER A 10 -27.57 -27.96 14.28
CA SER A 10 -27.42 -26.92 15.31
C SER A 10 -25.94 -26.62 15.62
N MET A 11 -25.12 -27.67 15.74
CA MET A 11 -23.67 -27.54 15.93
C MET A 11 -22.98 -26.92 14.71
N ALA A 12 -23.40 -27.25 13.48
CA ALA A 12 -22.87 -26.66 12.26
C ALA A 12 -23.21 -25.16 12.15
N VAL A 13 -24.45 -24.77 12.46
CA VAL A 13 -24.89 -23.36 12.47
C VAL A 13 -24.14 -22.56 13.54
N LYS A 14 -23.96 -23.13 14.75
CA LYS A 14 -23.20 -22.49 15.83
C LYS A 14 -21.71 -22.35 15.47
N GLY A 15 -21.14 -23.36 14.81
CA GLY A 15 -19.77 -23.31 14.27
C GLY A 15 -19.59 -22.25 13.19
N GLN A 16 -20.53 -22.12 12.25
CA GLN A 16 -20.52 -21.09 11.21
C GLN A 16 -20.68 -19.67 11.79
N ALA A 17 -21.56 -19.49 12.78
CA ALA A 17 -21.75 -18.20 13.45
C ALA A 17 -20.49 -17.75 14.22
N VAL A 18 -19.83 -18.67 14.93
CA VAL A 18 -18.56 -18.39 15.64
C VAL A 18 -17.44 -18.09 14.66
N HIS A 19 -17.35 -18.81 13.54
CA HIS A 19 -16.38 -18.55 12.47
C HIS A 19 -16.59 -17.16 11.84
N SER A 20 -17.85 -16.80 11.55
CA SER A 20 -18.26 -15.48 11.06
C SER A 20 -17.89 -14.35 12.03
N GLY A 21 -18.13 -14.53 13.33
CA GLY A 21 -17.76 -13.55 14.36
C GLY A 21 -16.25 -13.35 14.48
N ARG A 22 -15.47 -14.44 14.51
CA ARG A 22 -14.00 -14.38 14.57
C ARG A 22 -13.39 -13.71 13.35
N MET A 23 -13.89 -13.99 12.15
CA MET A 23 -13.39 -13.37 10.91
C MET A 23 -13.58 -11.84 10.93
N LYS A 24 -14.72 -11.33 11.45
CA LYS A 24 -14.90 -9.88 11.61
C LYS A 24 -13.86 -9.26 12.53
N ILE A 25 -13.56 -9.91 13.66
CA ILE A 25 -12.57 -9.41 14.61
C ILE A 25 -11.17 -9.43 14.00
N ILE A 26 -10.82 -10.49 13.27
CA ILE A 26 -9.56 -10.55 12.51
C ILE A 26 -9.42 -9.34 11.60
N ILE A 27 -10.45 -9.00 10.83
CA ILE A 27 -10.42 -7.86 9.92
C ILE A 27 -10.29 -6.53 10.65
N TYR A 28 -10.97 -6.34 11.79
CA TYR A 28 -10.76 -5.15 12.61
C TYR A 28 -9.32 -5.05 13.14
N CYS A 29 -8.71 -6.17 13.53
CA CYS A 29 -7.29 -6.19 13.87
C CYS A 29 -6.42 -5.83 12.65
N LEU A 30 -6.72 -6.33 11.45
CA LEU A 30 -5.96 -5.98 10.23
C LEU A 30 -6.07 -4.47 9.90
N PHE A 31 -7.23 -3.84 10.13
CA PHE A 31 -7.36 -2.38 10.04
C PHE A 31 -6.43 -1.67 11.02
N GLY A 32 -6.41 -2.12 12.29
CA GLY A 32 -5.51 -1.59 13.31
C GLY A 32 -4.03 -1.75 12.95
N ILE A 33 -3.64 -2.93 12.47
CA ILE A 33 -2.26 -3.22 12.03
C ILE A 33 -1.86 -2.27 10.91
N MET A 34 -2.70 -2.08 9.89
CA MET A 34 -2.39 -1.16 8.78
C MET A 34 -2.32 0.30 9.22
N PHE A 35 -3.13 0.71 10.20
CA PHE A 35 -3.09 2.05 10.78
C PHE A 35 -1.77 2.30 11.53
N PHE A 36 -1.36 1.39 12.42
CA PHE A 36 -0.10 1.53 13.18
C PHE A 36 1.14 1.40 12.29
N PHE A 37 1.10 0.49 11.32
CA PHE A 37 2.10 0.39 10.25
C PHE A 37 2.29 1.74 9.56
N ALA A 38 1.20 2.40 9.15
CA ALA A 38 1.27 3.69 8.49
C ALA A 38 1.85 4.80 9.39
N ILE A 39 1.44 4.85 10.67
CA ILE A 39 2.00 5.79 11.66
C ILE A 39 3.53 5.67 11.71
N SER A 40 4.04 4.44 11.88
CA SER A 40 5.49 4.24 11.97
C SER A 40 6.24 4.63 10.69
N SER A 41 5.59 4.52 9.54
CA SER A 41 6.20 4.81 8.24
C SER A 41 6.27 6.30 7.96
N THR A 42 5.25 7.07 8.36
CA THR A 42 5.18 8.51 8.06
C THR A 42 5.73 9.39 9.18
N MET A 43 5.79 8.90 10.42
CA MET A 43 6.34 9.67 11.54
C MET A 43 7.85 9.91 11.42
N ILE A 44 8.58 9.07 10.68
CA ILE A 44 10.04 9.13 10.50
C ILE A 44 10.48 10.51 10.02
N GLY A 45 9.78 11.11 9.07
CA GLY A 45 10.15 12.42 8.50
C GLY A 45 10.20 13.53 9.55
N ILE A 46 9.31 13.50 10.55
CA ILE A 46 9.29 14.46 11.65
C ILE A 46 10.44 14.21 12.65
N LEU A 47 10.92 12.97 12.74
CA LEU A 47 11.95 12.55 13.70
C LEU A 47 13.38 12.70 13.15
N ILE A 48 13.56 12.93 11.83
CA ILE A 48 14.88 13.05 11.20
C ILE A 48 15.77 14.10 11.88
N PRO A 49 15.34 15.34 12.14
CA PRO A 49 16.21 16.36 12.74
C PRO A 49 16.80 15.93 14.10
N GLU A 50 15.98 15.33 14.95
CA GLU A 50 16.40 14.81 16.26
C GLU A 50 17.34 13.60 16.13
N MET A 51 17.11 12.71 15.16
CA MET A 51 18.03 11.61 14.85
C MET A 51 19.38 12.14 14.35
N THR A 52 19.37 13.19 13.53
CA THR A 52 20.57 13.86 13.03
C THR A 52 21.42 14.41 14.17
N THR A 53 20.81 15.10 15.13
CA THR A 53 21.50 15.61 16.30
C THR A 53 22.00 14.47 17.21
N SER A 54 21.16 13.46 17.47
CA SER A 54 21.49 12.36 18.39
C SER A 54 22.66 11.50 17.93
N TYR A 55 22.80 11.30 16.62
CA TYR A 55 23.87 10.47 16.03
C TYR A 55 24.94 11.27 15.29
N ASN A 56 24.86 12.61 15.31
CA ASN A 56 25.72 13.53 14.55
C ASN A 56 25.80 13.15 13.06
N LEU A 57 24.64 13.04 12.40
CA LEU A 57 24.54 12.53 11.03
C LEU A 57 24.80 13.64 9.99
N ASN A 58 25.42 13.25 8.88
CA ASN A 58 25.42 14.05 7.66
C ASN A 58 24.23 13.69 6.73
N ASN A 59 24.02 14.49 5.69
CA ASN A 59 22.91 14.29 4.74
C ASN A 59 22.95 12.91 4.05
N THR A 60 24.14 12.39 3.74
CA THR A 60 24.30 11.05 3.16
C THR A 60 23.80 9.97 4.11
N GLN A 61 24.14 10.06 5.39
CA GLN A 61 23.69 9.12 6.42
C GLN A 61 22.18 9.19 6.66
N ILE A 62 21.57 10.38 6.58
CA ILE A 62 20.11 10.51 6.63
C ILE A 62 19.47 9.78 5.43
N GLY A 63 20.01 9.97 4.22
CA GLY A 63 19.54 9.28 3.02
C GLY A 63 19.64 7.75 3.12
N ILE A 64 20.73 7.24 3.70
CA ILE A 64 20.96 5.80 3.89
C ILE A 64 19.85 5.16 4.72
N ILE A 65 19.28 5.84 5.74
CA ILE A 65 18.18 5.31 6.57
C ILE A 65 16.98 4.94 5.70
N GLY A 66 16.55 5.84 4.80
CA GLY A 66 15.47 5.59 3.87
C GLY A 66 15.81 4.50 2.86
N SER A 67 17.05 4.49 2.36
CA SER A 67 17.53 3.47 1.42
C SER A 67 17.52 2.06 2.01
N VAL A 68 18.04 1.85 3.23
CA VAL A 68 18.05 0.51 3.84
C VAL A 68 16.64 -0.01 4.12
N GLN A 69 15.71 0.87 4.49
CA GLN A 69 14.30 0.50 4.63
C GLN A 69 13.71 0.04 3.29
N ASN A 70 13.96 0.78 2.20
CA ASN A 70 13.51 0.39 0.85
C ASN A 70 14.13 -0.94 0.40
N VAL A 71 15.43 -1.17 0.64
CA VAL A 71 16.09 -2.44 0.32
C VAL A 71 15.44 -3.60 1.08
N GLY A 72 15.14 -3.41 2.37
CA GLY A 72 14.38 -4.39 3.16
C GLY A 72 12.99 -4.67 2.56
N GLY A 73 12.29 -3.63 2.13
CA GLY A 73 10.99 -3.75 1.48
C GLY A 73 11.02 -4.51 0.15
N ILE A 74 12.04 -4.25 -0.69
CA ILE A 74 12.26 -4.97 -1.96
C ILE A 74 12.57 -6.45 -1.69
N ALA A 75 13.45 -6.73 -0.73
CA ALA A 75 13.78 -8.10 -0.34
C ALA A 75 12.51 -8.87 0.09
N ALA A 76 11.65 -8.23 0.90
CA ALA A 76 10.38 -8.81 1.31
C ALA A 76 9.45 -9.09 0.11
N MET A 77 9.39 -8.23 -0.90
CA MET A 77 8.53 -8.45 -2.07
C MET A 77 9.04 -9.59 -2.97
N ILE A 78 10.35 -9.75 -3.13
CA ILE A 78 10.95 -10.82 -3.94
C ILE A 78 10.65 -12.20 -3.34
N PHE A 79 10.85 -12.36 -2.03
CA PHE A 79 10.68 -13.67 -1.37
C PHE A 79 9.28 -13.88 -0.81
N GLY A 80 8.52 -12.79 -0.61
CA GLY A 80 7.28 -12.84 0.14
C GLY A 80 6.13 -13.49 -0.60
N GLY A 81 6.08 -13.40 -1.92
CA GLY A 81 5.02 -14.03 -2.72
C GLY A 81 4.95 -15.54 -2.52
N VAL A 82 6.09 -16.21 -2.69
CA VAL A 82 6.23 -17.66 -2.49
C VAL A 82 5.94 -18.06 -1.05
N LEU A 83 6.43 -17.28 -0.08
CA LEU A 83 6.18 -17.54 1.34
C LEU A 83 4.68 -17.43 1.67
N SER A 84 4.03 -16.40 1.17
CA SER A 84 2.60 -16.09 1.35
C SER A 84 1.68 -17.16 0.74
N ASP A 85 2.09 -17.76 -0.37
CA ASP A 85 1.33 -18.84 -1.02
C ASP A 85 1.61 -20.22 -0.41
N ARG A 86 2.78 -20.41 0.22
CA ARG A 86 3.17 -21.70 0.82
C ARG A 86 2.66 -21.92 2.23
N PHE A 87 2.57 -20.86 3.04
CA PHE A 87 2.24 -20.94 4.46
C PHE A 87 0.92 -20.24 4.80
N PRO A 88 0.24 -20.62 5.90
CA PRO A 88 -0.98 -19.96 6.33
C PRO A 88 -0.76 -18.46 6.60
N LYS A 89 -1.44 -17.60 5.85
CA LYS A 89 -1.20 -16.15 5.85
C LYS A 89 -1.42 -15.53 7.23
N LEU A 90 -2.44 -15.93 7.97
CA LEU A 90 -2.69 -15.44 9.34
C LEU A 90 -1.53 -15.73 10.29
N LYS A 91 -0.90 -16.90 10.19
CA LYS A 91 0.27 -17.24 11.01
C LYS A 91 1.48 -16.40 10.65
N LEU A 92 1.70 -16.17 9.34
CA LEU A 92 2.75 -15.26 8.89
C LEU A 92 2.49 -13.82 9.35
N ILE A 93 1.25 -13.33 9.32
CA ILE A 93 0.89 -11.99 9.81
C ILE A 93 1.23 -11.88 11.31
N VAL A 94 0.91 -12.89 12.13
CA VAL A 94 1.30 -12.91 13.55
C VAL A 94 2.82 -12.81 13.71
N VAL A 95 3.58 -13.62 12.97
CA VAL A 95 5.05 -13.64 13.04
C VAL A 95 5.63 -12.28 12.65
N PHE A 96 5.25 -11.75 11.49
CA PHE A 96 5.80 -10.48 11.00
C PHE A 96 5.31 -9.28 11.80
N PHE A 97 4.11 -9.32 12.40
CA PHE A 97 3.63 -8.25 13.28
C PHE A 97 4.33 -8.28 14.64
N THR A 98 4.71 -9.47 15.12
CA THR A 98 5.57 -9.62 16.30
C THR A 98 6.98 -9.10 16.03
N ILE A 99 7.57 -9.44 14.87
CA ILE A 99 8.86 -8.91 14.44
C ILE A 99 8.79 -7.39 14.32
N TYR A 100 7.76 -6.85 13.65
CA TYR A 100 7.51 -5.42 13.55
C TYR A 100 7.50 -4.74 14.92
N THR A 101 6.73 -5.29 15.87
CA THR A 101 6.63 -4.75 17.23
C THR A 101 7.98 -4.79 17.96
N ALA A 102 8.73 -5.88 17.85
CA ALA A 102 10.08 -6.00 18.42
C ALA A 102 11.07 -5.01 17.79
N VAL A 103 10.97 -4.78 16.48
CA VAL A 103 11.79 -3.80 15.75
C VAL A 103 11.50 -2.38 16.24
N LEU A 104 10.25 -2.02 16.54
CA LEU A 104 9.94 -0.70 17.12
C LEU A 104 10.66 -0.48 18.46
N PHE A 105 10.68 -1.48 19.34
CA PHE A 105 11.47 -1.41 20.57
C PHE A 105 12.98 -1.38 20.31
N GLY A 106 13.45 -2.14 19.31
CA GLY A 106 14.83 -2.14 18.86
C GLY A 106 15.31 -0.77 18.40
N ILE A 107 14.53 -0.07 17.57
CA ILE A 107 14.81 1.32 17.16
C ILE A 107 14.87 2.23 18.41
N GLY A 108 13.94 2.02 19.34
CA GLY A 108 13.90 2.73 20.62
C GLY A 108 15.17 2.61 21.46
N ALA A 109 15.83 1.44 21.39
CA ALA A 109 16.98 1.08 22.21
C ALA A 109 18.32 1.11 21.45
N ALA A 110 18.33 1.50 20.16
CA ALA A 110 19.55 1.50 19.35
C ALA A 110 20.56 2.52 19.90
N PRO A 111 21.78 2.10 20.33
CA PRO A 111 22.80 3.02 20.84
C PRO A 111 23.74 3.52 19.75
N ALA A 112 23.78 2.85 18.59
CA ALA A 112 24.71 3.12 17.51
C ALA A 112 23.99 3.18 16.16
N TYR A 113 24.46 4.05 15.27
CA TYR A 113 23.87 4.27 13.95
C TYR A 113 23.78 2.99 13.11
N VAL A 114 24.79 2.12 13.16
CA VAL A 114 24.76 0.84 12.43
C VAL A 114 23.63 -0.06 12.92
N MET A 115 23.38 -0.10 14.23
CA MET A 115 22.27 -0.87 14.80
C MET A 115 20.92 -0.26 14.41
N LEU A 116 20.84 1.07 14.35
CA LEU A 116 19.67 1.77 13.82
C LEU A 116 19.38 1.35 12.37
N LEU A 117 20.39 1.29 11.49
CA LEU A 117 20.23 0.84 10.10
C LEU A 117 19.72 -0.60 10.00
N VAL A 118 20.21 -1.52 10.84
CA VAL A 118 19.72 -2.90 10.89
C VAL A 118 18.23 -2.93 11.25
N PHE A 119 17.78 -2.12 12.22
CA PHE A 119 16.38 -2.06 12.58
C PHE A 119 15.51 -1.38 11.50
N PHE A 120 15.99 -0.34 10.82
CA PHE A 120 15.25 0.26 9.70
C PHE A 120 15.13 -0.68 8.50
N PHE A 121 16.16 -1.48 8.22
CA PHE A 121 16.08 -2.57 7.25
C PHE A 121 15.02 -3.58 7.66
N ALA A 122 15.05 -4.06 8.91
CA ALA A 122 14.07 -5.00 9.45
C ALA A 122 12.64 -4.41 9.46
N LEU A 123 12.49 -3.11 9.72
CA LEU A 123 11.23 -2.40 9.65
C LEU A 123 10.68 -2.40 8.22
N GLY A 124 11.54 -2.14 7.21
CA GLY A 124 11.19 -2.23 5.80
C GLY A 124 10.74 -3.64 5.39
N VAL A 125 11.46 -4.67 5.83
CA VAL A 125 11.07 -6.07 5.63
C VAL A 125 9.69 -6.35 6.22
N ALA A 126 9.49 -6.05 7.51
CA ALA A 126 8.25 -6.35 8.22
C ALA A 126 7.05 -5.62 7.62
N ASN A 127 7.20 -4.32 7.31
CA ASN A 127 6.18 -3.49 6.69
C ASN A 127 5.69 -4.07 5.35
N SER A 128 6.63 -4.41 4.47
CA SER A 128 6.31 -4.97 3.16
C SER A 128 5.67 -6.35 3.28
N TYR A 129 6.19 -7.23 4.13
CA TYR A 129 5.56 -8.54 4.39
C TYR A 129 4.14 -8.39 4.94
N LEU A 130 3.90 -7.49 5.90
CA LEU A 130 2.58 -7.26 6.46
C LEU A 130 1.61 -6.76 5.40
N ASN A 131 1.99 -5.75 4.62
CA ASN A 131 1.14 -5.23 3.55
C ASN A 131 0.77 -6.31 2.52
N LEU A 132 1.76 -7.12 2.11
CA LEU A 132 1.56 -8.25 1.20
C LEU A 132 0.61 -9.29 1.78
N LEU A 133 0.88 -9.77 3.00
CA LEU A 133 0.12 -10.85 3.62
C LEU A 133 -1.32 -10.44 3.91
N ILE A 134 -1.52 -9.22 4.42
CA ILE A 134 -2.84 -8.66 4.70
C ILE A 134 -3.63 -8.51 3.41
N SER A 135 -3.03 -7.93 2.37
CA SER A 135 -3.72 -7.73 1.09
C SER A 135 -4.10 -9.06 0.44
N ALA A 136 -3.17 -10.02 0.41
CA ALA A 136 -3.43 -11.35 -0.15
C ALA A 136 -4.49 -12.11 0.66
N PHE A 137 -4.42 -12.07 2.00
CA PHE A 137 -5.39 -12.73 2.88
C PHE A 137 -6.80 -12.16 2.70
N VAL A 138 -6.93 -10.83 2.65
CA VAL A 138 -8.22 -10.15 2.55
C VAL A 138 -8.85 -10.39 1.19
N SER A 139 -8.02 -10.39 0.14
CA SER A 139 -8.45 -10.72 -1.20
C SER A 139 -9.00 -12.14 -1.30
N GLU A 140 -8.35 -13.09 -0.65
CA GLU A 140 -8.81 -14.47 -0.56
C GLU A 140 -10.05 -14.65 0.30
N ALA A 141 -10.15 -13.94 1.43
CA ALA A 141 -11.25 -14.07 2.39
C ALA A 141 -12.56 -13.50 1.84
N TYR A 142 -12.49 -12.47 0.98
CA TYR A 142 -13.66 -11.74 0.50
C TYR A 142 -14.03 -11.96 -0.96
N GLY A 143 -13.25 -12.71 -1.73
CA GLY A 143 -13.62 -13.16 -3.07
C GLY A 143 -14.12 -12.01 -3.96
N ASP A 144 -15.39 -12.03 -4.34
CA ASP A 144 -16.03 -11.01 -5.18
C ASP A 144 -16.01 -9.60 -4.56
N LYS A 145 -15.93 -9.50 -3.23
CA LYS A 145 -15.83 -8.23 -2.49
C LYS A 145 -14.38 -7.82 -2.23
N ARG A 146 -13.38 -8.53 -2.77
CA ARG A 146 -11.94 -8.28 -2.51
C ARG A 146 -11.55 -6.82 -2.68
N THR A 147 -11.95 -6.20 -3.79
CA THR A 147 -11.57 -4.83 -4.13
C THR A 147 -12.10 -3.85 -3.10
N ALA A 148 -13.35 -4.03 -2.65
CA ALA A 148 -13.94 -3.19 -1.62
C ALA A 148 -13.20 -3.30 -0.27
N TYR A 149 -12.91 -4.52 0.19
CA TYR A 149 -12.21 -4.71 1.47
C TYR A 149 -10.73 -4.31 1.41
N LEU A 150 -10.05 -4.53 0.29
CA LEU A 150 -8.71 -4.00 0.05
C LEU A 150 -8.69 -2.47 0.14
N ASN A 151 -9.65 -1.80 -0.49
CA ASN A 151 -9.78 -0.35 -0.40
C ASN A 151 -10.03 0.12 1.04
N MET A 152 -10.90 -0.56 1.80
CA MET A 152 -11.15 -0.22 3.20
C MET A 152 -9.89 -0.38 4.06
N ILE A 153 -9.16 -1.49 3.93
CA ILE A 153 -7.92 -1.72 4.68
C ILE A 153 -6.86 -0.66 4.38
N HIS A 154 -6.70 -0.34 3.10
CA HIS A 154 -5.78 0.72 2.67
C HIS A 154 -6.27 2.11 3.07
N ALA A 155 -7.58 2.34 3.25
CA ALA A 155 -8.07 3.60 3.82
C ALA A 155 -7.59 3.80 5.26
N PHE A 156 -7.57 2.74 6.08
CA PHE A 156 -7.00 2.80 7.44
C PHE A 156 -5.48 3.05 7.43
N PHE A 157 -4.76 2.49 6.45
CA PHE A 157 -3.36 2.88 6.21
C PHE A 157 -3.24 4.38 5.94
N SER A 158 -4.04 4.94 5.02
CA SER A 158 -4.02 6.39 4.75
C SER A 158 -4.35 7.25 5.97
N LEU A 159 -5.31 6.83 6.80
CA LEU A 159 -5.62 7.52 8.05
C LEU A 159 -4.44 7.49 9.03
N GLY A 160 -3.75 6.35 9.14
CA GLY A 160 -2.54 6.25 9.95
C GLY A 160 -1.39 7.10 9.39
N SER A 161 -1.28 7.23 8.07
CA SER A 161 -0.30 8.10 7.43
C SER A 161 -0.50 9.57 7.79
N LEU A 162 -1.76 10.03 7.89
CA LEU A 162 -2.10 11.37 8.38
C LEU A 162 -1.82 11.52 9.88
N ALA A 163 -2.09 10.48 10.67
CA ALA A 163 -1.86 10.47 12.11
C ALA A 163 -0.36 10.45 12.48
N GLY A 164 0.51 9.85 11.66
CA GLY A 164 1.93 9.64 11.97
C GLY A 164 2.71 10.92 12.30
N PRO A 165 2.72 11.94 11.42
CA PRO A 165 3.39 13.20 11.71
C PRO A 165 2.82 13.93 12.93
N ILE A 166 1.49 13.89 13.12
CA ILE A 166 0.80 14.49 14.27
C ILE A 166 1.24 13.79 15.55
N TYR A 167 1.25 12.46 15.56
CA TYR A 167 1.69 11.63 16.66
C TYR A 167 3.15 11.94 17.05
N ALA A 168 4.09 11.89 16.11
CA ALA A 168 5.48 12.23 16.40
C ALA A 168 5.64 13.66 16.91
N SER A 169 4.90 14.62 16.35
CA SER A 169 4.93 16.01 16.80
C SER A 169 4.46 16.17 18.25
N ILE A 170 3.39 15.47 18.64
CA ILE A 170 2.88 15.48 20.03
C ILE A 170 3.93 14.91 20.99
N VAL A 171 4.55 13.77 20.62
CA VAL A 171 5.59 13.15 21.45
C VAL A 171 6.80 14.08 21.60
N GLN A 172 7.28 14.69 20.52
CA GLN A 172 8.41 15.65 20.58
C GLN A 172 8.07 16.88 21.43
N ARG A 173 6.87 17.46 21.27
CA ARG A 173 6.43 18.61 22.06
C ARG A 173 6.28 18.32 23.54
N SER A 174 6.16 17.05 23.94
CA SER A 174 6.17 16.64 25.34
C SER A 174 7.58 16.61 25.97
N GLY A 175 8.62 17.01 25.23
CA GLY A 175 10.01 17.00 25.68
C GLY A 175 10.65 15.61 25.69
N GLN A 176 9.98 14.61 25.12
CA GLN A 176 10.53 13.25 25.02
C GLN A 176 11.50 13.13 23.85
N PRO A 177 12.59 12.33 24.00
CA PRO A 177 13.51 12.06 22.90
C PRO A 177 12.81 11.30 21.77
N TRP A 178 13.29 11.48 20.53
CA TRP A 178 12.66 10.96 19.32
C TRP A 178 12.39 9.45 19.35
N ASN A 179 13.28 8.68 20.00
CA ASN A 179 13.20 7.23 20.10
C ASN A 179 11.96 6.76 20.90
N ARG A 180 11.42 7.61 21.79
CA ARG A 180 10.17 7.32 22.52
C ARG A 180 8.95 7.21 21.62
N SER A 181 8.93 7.88 20.47
CA SER A 181 7.85 7.70 19.48
C SER A 181 7.76 6.24 19.01
N PHE A 182 8.90 5.57 18.81
CA PHE A 182 8.92 4.16 18.42
C PHE A 182 8.55 3.24 19.60
N VAL A 183 9.09 3.50 20.80
CA VAL A 183 8.78 2.70 22.00
C VAL A 183 7.30 2.75 22.36
N ASN A 184 6.72 3.96 22.41
CA ASN A 184 5.32 4.17 22.77
C ASN A 184 4.39 3.49 21.75
N LEU A 185 4.73 3.59 20.45
CA LEU A 185 4.01 2.88 19.39
C LEU A 185 4.16 1.35 19.54
N GLY A 186 5.34 0.86 19.91
CA GLY A 186 5.60 -0.55 20.20
C GLY A 186 4.75 -1.10 21.34
N VAL A 187 4.55 -0.31 22.41
CA VAL A 187 3.64 -0.68 23.52
C VAL A 187 2.21 -0.86 23.02
N LEU A 188 1.70 0.08 22.21
CA LEU A 188 0.37 -0.03 21.60
C LEU A 188 0.26 -1.25 20.67
N CYS A 189 1.28 -1.48 19.84
CA CYS A 189 1.33 -2.63 18.93
C CYS A 189 1.43 -3.97 19.68
N THR A 190 1.99 -3.99 20.89
CA THR A 190 2.04 -5.19 21.74
C THR A 190 0.63 -5.64 22.11
N ALA A 191 -0.26 -4.73 22.51
CA ALA A 191 -1.65 -5.06 22.83
C ALA A 191 -2.38 -5.65 21.61
N VAL A 192 -2.19 -5.05 20.43
CA VAL A 192 -2.76 -5.56 19.17
C VAL A 192 -2.18 -6.92 18.80
N THR A 193 -0.88 -7.12 19.00
CA THR A 193 -0.19 -8.40 18.74
C THR A 193 -0.76 -9.51 19.61
N LEU A 194 -0.89 -9.27 20.91
CA LEU A 194 -1.45 -10.24 21.86
C LEU A 194 -2.90 -10.59 21.51
N ALA A 195 -3.73 -9.58 21.22
CA ALA A 195 -5.10 -9.79 20.76
C ALA A 195 -5.14 -10.64 19.48
N PHE A 196 -4.28 -10.33 18.50
CA PHE A 196 -4.24 -11.05 17.23
C PHE A 196 -3.74 -12.49 17.38
N VAL A 197 -2.73 -12.74 18.21
CA VAL A 197 -2.23 -14.10 18.54
C VAL A 197 -3.36 -14.97 19.07
N ILE A 198 -4.15 -14.47 20.03
CA ILE A 198 -5.24 -15.21 20.67
C ILE A 198 -6.35 -15.54 19.67
N ILE A 199 -6.62 -14.63 18.73
CA ILE A 199 -7.79 -14.72 17.83
C ILE A 199 -7.45 -15.44 16.52
N ALA A 200 -6.27 -15.20 15.94
CA ALA A 200 -5.89 -15.67 14.61
C ALA A 200 -5.28 -17.07 14.60
N ILE A 201 -4.49 -17.46 15.61
CA ILE A 201 -3.85 -18.79 15.67
C ILE A 201 -4.85 -19.96 15.69
N PRO A 202 -5.99 -19.89 16.40
CA PRO A 202 -6.96 -20.99 16.43
C PRO A 202 -7.76 -21.16 15.15
N VAL A 203 -7.64 -20.26 14.17
CA VAL A 203 -8.34 -20.38 12.89
C VAL A 203 -7.67 -21.48 12.06
N LYS A 204 -8.39 -22.59 11.88
CA LYS A 204 -8.00 -23.61 10.93
C LYS A 204 -8.17 -23.04 9.52
N ASP A 205 -7.08 -23.07 8.76
CA ASP A 205 -7.11 -22.76 7.34
C ASP A 205 -7.68 -24.00 6.63
N ASP A 206 -9.01 -24.07 6.51
CA ASP A 206 -9.72 -25.22 5.95
C ASP A 206 -9.53 -25.35 4.42
N LYS A 207 -8.77 -24.43 3.81
CA LYS A 207 -8.33 -24.60 2.43
C LYS A 207 -7.36 -25.78 2.36
N LYS A 208 -7.84 -26.91 1.84
CA LYS A 208 -7.00 -27.98 1.30
C LYS A 208 -5.87 -27.32 0.52
N LYS A 209 -4.61 -27.58 0.92
CA LYS A 209 -3.42 -27.23 0.13
C LYS A 209 -3.68 -27.65 -1.31
N SER A 210 -3.97 -26.68 -2.18
CA SER A 210 -4.12 -26.97 -3.60
C SER A 210 -2.73 -27.31 -4.12
N GLY A 211 -2.48 -28.62 -4.22
CA GLY A 211 -1.40 -29.20 -5.00
C GLY A 211 -0.04 -29.30 -4.29
N ASN A 212 0.39 -30.56 -4.11
CA ASN A 212 1.78 -31.00 -4.31
C ASN A 212 2.29 -30.73 -5.75
N GLY A 213 1.68 -29.79 -6.49
CA GLY A 213 2.19 -29.32 -7.76
C GLY A 213 3.45 -28.48 -7.53
N ASN A 214 4.30 -28.39 -8.53
CA ASN A 214 5.50 -27.56 -8.49
C ASN A 214 5.12 -26.08 -8.32
N LEU A 215 5.00 -25.60 -7.08
CA LEU A 215 4.69 -24.20 -6.74
C LEU A 215 5.65 -23.24 -7.46
N LEU A 216 6.94 -23.61 -7.51
CA LEU A 216 7.95 -22.88 -8.27
C LEU A 216 7.60 -22.80 -9.76
N GLY A 217 7.08 -23.88 -10.33
CA GLY A 217 6.55 -23.92 -11.70
C GLY A 217 5.34 -23.01 -11.89
N GLY A 218 4.41 -22.98 -10.94
CA GLY A 218 3.26 -22.07 -10.94
C GLY A 218 3.66 -20.59 -10.89
N VAL A 219 4.62 -20.26 -10.02
CA VAL A 219 5.20 -18.91 -9.91
C VAL A 219 5.92 -18.53 -11.20
N LYS A 220 6.75 -19.41 -11.77
CA LYS A 220 7.43 -19.15 -13.05
C LYS A 220 6.44 -18.90 -14.18
N ARG A 221 5.38 -19.70 -14.28
CA ARG A 221 4.31 -19.51 -15.27
C ARG A 221 3.60 -18.19 -15.08
N LEU A 222 3.27 -17.83 -13.84
CA LEU A 222 2.64 -16.55 -13.52
C LEU A 222 3.56 -15.39 -13.91
N LEU A 223 4.84 -15.41 -13.55
CA LEU A 223 5.78 -14.34 -13.89
C LEU A 223 6.03 -14.21 -15.40
N ALA A 224 5.74 -15.25 -16.18
CA ALA A 224 5.76 -15.22 -17.64
C ALA A 224 4.41 -14.79 -18.27
N ASP A 225 3.34 -14.68 -17.48
CA ASP A 225 2.02 -14.30 -17.95
C ASP A 225 1.97 -12.80 -18.26
N ARG A 226 1.54 -12.45 -19.47
CA ARG A 226 1.44 -11.06 -19.93
C ARG A 226 0.52 -10.23 -19.05
N THR A 227 -0.54 -10.82 -18.50
CA THR A 227 -1.54 -10.13 -17.70
C THR A 227 -0.97 -9.62 -16.39
N ILE A 228 -0.19 -10.44 -15.65
CA ILE A 228 0.42 -9.96 -14.41
C ILE A 228 1.47 -8.89 -14.67
N LEU A 229 2.23 -9.01 -15.77
CA LEU A 229 3.23 -8.01 -16.15
C LEU A 229 2.58 -6.68 -16.50
N ILE A 230 1.46 -6.70 -17.23
CA ILE A 230 0.65 -5.50 -17.52
C ILE A 230 0.13 -4.86 -16.23
N LEU A 231 -0.38 -5.66 -15.28
CA LEU A 231 -0.85 -5.14 -13.99
C LEU A 231 0.30 -4.59 -13.12
N ALA A 232 1.47 -5.21 -13.17
CA ALA A 232 2.67 -4.74 -12.48
C ALA A 232 3.19 -3.43 -13.07
N LEU A 233 3.16 -3.27 -14.40
CA LEU A 233 3.49 -2.02 -15.09
C LEU A 233 2.47 -0.92 -14.79
N LEU A 234 1.18 -1.26 -14.76
CA LEU A 234 0.12 -0.33 -14.36
C LEU A 234 0.34 0.17 -12.93
N CYS A 235 0.67 -0.73 -12.01
CA CYS A 235 0.98 -0.36 -10.62
C CYS A 235 2.24 0.51 -10.55
N ALA A 236 3.28 0.19 -11.31
CA ALA A 236 4.49 0.98 -11.39
C ALA A 236 4.20 2.42 -11.84
N ALA A 237 3.47 2.58 -12.94
CA ALA A 237 3.13 3.90 -13.48
C ALA A 237 2.29 4.73 -12.49
N TYR A 238 1.27 4.11 -11.88
CA TYR A 238 0.43 4.80 -10.89
C TYR A 238 1.22 5.18 -9.63
N MET A 239 2.05 4.28 -9.11
CA MET A 239 2.87 4.53 -7.93
C MET A 239 3.99 5.53 -8.20
N GLY A 240 4.49 5.59 -9.44
CA GLY A 240 5.35 6.67 -9.92
C GLY A 240 4.64 8.01 -9.86
N HIS A 241 3.41 8.11 -10.37
CA HIS A 241 2.60 9.33 -10.29
C HIS A 241 2.40 9.77 -8.83
N GLN A 242 2.04 8.83 -7.95
CA GLN A 242 1.81 9.14 -6.54
C GLN A 242 3.10 9.57 -5.83
N SER A 243 4.24 8.93 -6.13
CA SER A 243 5.55 9.29 -5.56
C SER A 243 6.03 10.66 -6.06
N ALA A 244 5.83 10.95 -7.35
CA ALA A 244 6.18 12.25 -7.94
C ALA A 244 5.43 13.38 -7.25
N ILE A 245 4.12 13.24 -7.02
CA ILE A 245 3.34 14.20 -6.23
C ILE A 245 3.88 14.30 -4.81
N GLY A 246 4.09 13.16 -4.14
CA GLY A 246 4.55 13.12 -2.76
C GLY A 246 5.89 13.84 -2.52
N LEU A 247 6.79 13.81 -3.50
CA LEU A 247 8.14 14.36 -3.38
C LEU A 247 8.29 15.77 -3.95
N TRP A 248 7.58 16.10 -5.04
CA TRP A 248 7.86 17.31 -5.81
C TRP A 248 6.77 18.38 -5.74
N ILE A 249 5.53 18.05 -5.36
CA ILE A 249 4.42 19.01 -5.49
C ILE A 249 4.57 20.21 -4.55
N THR A 250 5.06 20.00 -3.33
CA THR A 250 5.26 21.08 -2.37
C THR A 250 6.38 22.02 -2.81
N THR A 251 7.50 21.47 -3.29
CA THR A 251 8.61 22.24 -3.86
C THR A 251 8.16 23.01 -5.09
N TYR A 252 7.38 22.39 -5.98
CA TYR A 252 6.86 23.08 -7.15
C TYR A 252 5.95 24.26 -6.79
N ILE A 253 5.00 24.07 -5.87
CA ILE A 253 4.09 25.14 -5.48
C ILE A 253 4.84 26.27 -4.75
N GLN A 254 5.83 25.92 -3.93
CA GLN A 254 6.60 26.91 -3.18
C GLN A 254 7.60 27.67 -4.08
N ASP A 255 8.48 26.94 -4.76
CA ASP A 255 9.62 27.53 -5.46
C ASP A 255 9.33 27.76 -6.94
N GLY A 256 8.47 26.93 -7.55
CA GLY A 256 8.06 27.07 -8.96
C GLY A 256 6.92 28.08 -9.17
N LEU A 257 5.95 28.14 -8.26
CA LEU A 257 4.83 29.10 -8.31
C LEU A 257 4.98 30.28 -7.34
N GLY A 258 5.98 30.27 -6.46
CA GLY A 258 6.25 31.36 -5.52
C GLY A 258 5.22 31.49 -4.40
N LEU A 259 4.49 30.42 -4.06
CA LEU A 259 3.47 30.47 -3.01
C LEU A 259 4.02 30.17 -1.63
N ASP A 260 3.38 30.75 -0.61
CA ASP A 260 3.77 30.58 0.78
C ASP A 260 3.76 29.12 1.23
N ARG A 261 4.69 28.79 2.14
CA ARG A 261 4.84 27.45 2.74
C ARG A 261 3.53 26.89 3.29
N SER A 262 2.67 27.73 3.88
CA SER A 262 1.37 27.32 4.43
C SER A 262 0.46 26.75 3.33
N VAL A 263 0.37 27.42 2.18
CA VAL A 263 -0.41 27.01 1.02
C VAL A 263 0.19 25.75 0.38
N SER A 264 1.52 25.71 0.21
CA SER A 264 2.24 24.57 -0.34
C SER A 264 2.09 23.30 0.49
N SER A 265 1.97 23.44 1.82
CA SER A 265 1.75 22.32 2.74
C SER A 265 0.33 21.75 2.64
N MET A 266 -0.67 22.59 2.31
CA MET A 266 -2.06 22.13 2.12
C MET A 266 -2.22 21.22 0.90
N ALA A 267 -1.38 21.38 -0.13
CA ALA A 267 -1.46 20.60 -1.36
C ALA A 267 -1.34 19.09 -1.12
N LEU A 268 -0.36 18.67 -0.32
CA LEU A 268 -0.19 17.25 0.04
C LEU A 268 -1.34 16.76 0.92
N ILE A 269 -1.77 17.55 1.92
CA ILE A 269 -2.87 17.18 2.81
C ILE A 269 -4.15 16.93 2.00
N LEU A 270 -4.45 17.81 1.04
CA LEU A 270 -5.62 17.69 0.18
C LEU A 270 -5.50 16.54 -0.82
N PHE A 271 -4.32 16.31 -1.40
CA PHE A 271 -4.09 15.12 -2.23
C PHE A 271 -4.36 13.82 -1.46
N TRP A 272 -3.78 13.68 -0.26
CA TRP A 272 -3.98 12.51 0.60
C TRP A 272 -5.43 12.40 1.10
N GLY A 273 -6.07 13.52 1.43
CA GLY A 273 -7.49 13.58 1.78
C GLY A 273 -8.38 13.11 0.63
N GLY A 274 -8.05 13.51 -0.59
CA GLY A 274 -8.63 12.98 -1.82
C GLY A 274 -8.46 11.46 -1.90
N ILE A 275 -7.24 10.93 -1.71
CA ILE A 275 -6.99 9.48 -1.73
C ILE A 275 -7.87 8.73 -0.73
N VAL A 276 -8.00 9.24 0.50
CA VAL A 276 -8.89 8.66 1.53
C VAL A 276 -10.33 8.64 1.05
N ALA A 277 -10.83 9.77 0.54
CA ALA A 277 -12.19 9.86 -0.01
C ALA A 277 -12.40 8.87 -1.16
N GLY A 278 -11.43 8.76 -2.06
CA GLY A 278 -11.37 7.81 -3.17
C GLY A 278 -11.53 6.36 -2.71
N ARG A 279 -10.80 5.98 -1.67
CA ARG A 279 -10.86 4.61 -1.11
C ARG A 279 -12.21 4.28 -0.48
N PHE A 280 -12.84 5.24 0.21
CA PHE A 280 -14.17 5.03 0.80
C PHE A 280 -15.30 5.07 -0.24
N MET A 281 -15.17 5.84 -1.32
CA MET A 281 -16.17 5.85 -2.40
C MET A 281 -16.07 4.61 -3.29
N GLN A 282 -14.89 4.01 -3.44
CA GLN A 282 -14.66 2.93 -4.40
C GLN A 282 -15.63 1.74 -4.26
N PRO A 283 -15.94 1.21 -3.07
CA PRO A 283 -16.93 0.14 -2.92
C PRO A 283 -18.32 0.46 -3.48
N ALA A 284 -18.73 1.74 -3.46
CA ALA A 284 -20.01 2.16 -4.01
C ALA A 284 -19.95 2.30 -5.55
N VAL A 285 -18.80 2.74 -6.07
CA VAL A 285 -18.52 2.82 -7.51
C VAL A 285 -18.47 1.42 -8.13
N ASP A 286 -17.79 0.47 -7.49
CA ASP A 286 -17.61 -0.91 -7.97
C ASP A 286 -18.93 -1.68 -8.13
N ARG A 287 -20.00 -1.25 -7.45
CA ARG A 287 -21.36 -1.81 -7.62
C ARG A 287 -22.01 -1.42 -8.95
N LYS A 288 -21.56 -0.34 -9.57
CA LYS A 288 -22.18 0.27 -10.76
C LYS A 288 -21.30 0.21 -11.99
N ILE A 289 -19.98 0.31 -11.81
CA ILE A 289 -19.02 0.42 -12.90
C ILE A 289 -17.88 -0.57 -12.63
N GLU A 290 -17.51 -1.32 -13.67
CA GLU A 290 -16.33 -2.19 -13.60
C GLU A 290 -15.09 -1.35 -13.28
N TYR A 291 -14.31 -1.81 -12.30
CA TYR A 291 -13.16 -1.09 -11.81
C TYR A 291 -12.15 -0.69 -12.91
N SER A 292 -11.84 -1.61 -13.83
CA SER A 292 -10.92 -1.37 -14.94
C SER A 292 -11.38 -0.21 -15.84
N LYS A 293 -12.70 -0.09 -16.05
CA LYS A 293 -13.33 1.00 -16.80
C LYS A 293 -13.28 2.30 -16.03
N TRP A 294 -13.63 2.27 -14.73
CA TRP A 294 -13.58 3.44 -13.86
C TRP A 294 -12.17 4.03 -13.80
N LEU A 295 -11.16 3.20 -13.51
CA LEU A 295 -9.77 3.66 -13.41
C LEU A 295 -9.27 4.21 -14.75
N CYS A 296 -9.62 3.58 -15.87
CA CYS A 296 -9.22 4.04 -17.20
C CYS A 296 -9.75 5.46 -17.49
N THR A 297 -11.04 5.70 -17.22
CA THR A 297 -11.66 7.01 -17.45
C THR A 297 -11.12 8.07 -16.49
N THR A 298 -10.94 7.71 -15.22
CA THR A 298 -10.44 8.65 -14.21
C THR A 298 -8.97 9.00 -14.38
N CYS A 299 -8.10 8.07 -14.78
CA CYS A 299 -6.72 8.37 -15.15
C CYS A 299 -6.65 9.34 -16.34
N PHE A 300 -7.47 9.12 -17.38
CA PHE A 300 -7.52 10.02 -18.54
C PHE A 300 -7.97 11.43 -18.14
N LEU A 301 -9.07 11.55 -17.40
CA LEU A 301 -9.56 12.84 -16.93
C LEU A 301 -8.55 13.54 -16.01
N SER A 302 -7.91 12.78 -15.11
CA SER A 302 -6.92 13.30 -14.17
C SER A 302 -5.66 13.81 -14.89
N ALA A 303 -5.21 13.13 -15.94
CA ALA A 303 -4.11 13.61 -16.77
C ALA A 303 -4.46 14.96 -17.42
N PHE A 304 -5.67 15.10 -17.98
CA PHE A 304 -6.13 16.35 -18.56
C PHE A 304 -6.21 17.48 -17.53
N LEU A 305 -6.76 17.21 -16.34
CA LEU A 305 -6.83 18.19 -15.24
C LEU A 305 -5.46 18.66 -14.78
N TYR A 306 -4.47 17.75 -14.68
CA TYR A 306 -3.10 18.14 -14.35
C TYR A 306 -2.44 18.97 -15.44
N ILE A 307 -2.59 18.58 -16.71
CA ILE A 307 -2.04 19.36 -17.83
C ILE A 307 -2.60 20.79 -17.79
N ALA A 308 -3.92 20.93 -17.63
CA ALA A 308 -4.55 22.23 -17.48
C ALA A 308 -4.01 23.00 -16.25
N ALA A 309 -3.91 22.35 -15.09
CA ALA A 309 -3.44 23.00 -13.88
C ALA A 309 -1.98 23.47 -13.95
N PHE A 310 -1.10 22.66 -14.53
CA PHE A 310 0.31 23.01 -14.68
C PHE A 310 0.52 24.10 -15.73
N LEU A 311 -0.20 24.06 -16.86
CA LEU A 311 -0.09 25.10 -17.90
C LEU A 311 -0.68 26.45 -17.46
N LEU A 312 -1.73 26.44 -16.64
CA LEU A 312 -2.33 27.68 -16.11
C LEU A 312 -1.47 28.32 -15.01
N GLY A 313 -0.57 27.56 -14.36
CA GLY A 313 0.29 28.06 -13.29
C GLY A 313 -0.46 28.56 -12.04
N ASN A 314 -1.76 28.26 -11.90
CA ASN A 314 -2.57 28.71 -10.77
C ASN A 314 -2.51 27.70 -9.62
N GLY A 315 -1.81 28.03 -8.54
CA GLY A 315 -1.62 27.11 -7.41
C GLY A 315 -2.90 26.72 -6.67
N VAL A 316 -3.90 27.60 -6.57
CA VAL A 316 -5.19 27.28 -5.94
C VAL A 316 -5.96 26.26 -6.78
N PHE A 317 -6.00 26.47 -8.10
CA PHE A 317 -6.59 25.51 -9.03
C PHE A 317 -5.86 24.17 -9.00
N LEU A 318 -4.52 24.17 -8.95
CA LEU A 318 -3.73 22.95 -8.81
C LEU A 318 -4.06 22.19 -7.52
N ILE A 319 -4.23 22.89 -6.39
CA ILE A 319 -4.63 22.28 -5.12
C ILE A 319 -6.02 21.62 -5.23
N ALA A 320 -6.99 22.27 -5.87
CA ALA A 320 -8.31 21.69 -6.11
C ALA A 320 -8.22 20.44 -7.02
N VAL A 321 -7.36 20.49 -8.05
CA VAL A 321 -7.08 19.36 -8.93
C VAL A 321 -6.43 18.21 -8.17
N LEU A 322 -5.48 18.47 -7.27
CA LEU A 322 -4.82 17.45 -6.44
C LEU A 322 -5.83 16.69 -5.58
N PHE A 323 -6.74 17.38 -4.89
CA PHE A 323 -7.82 16.72 -4.13
C PHE A 323 -8.68 15.85 -5.05
N THR A 324 -9.11 16.42 -6.19
CA THR A 324 -10.00 15.76 -7.14
C THR A 324 -9.34 14.51 -7.73
N VAL A 325 -8.10 14.59 -8.20
CA VAL A 325 -7.36 13.45 -8.74
C VAL A 325 -7.06 12.42 -7.66
N GLY A 326 -6.73 12.84 -6.45
CA GLY A 326 -6.61 11.96 -5.29
C GLY A 326 -7.89 11.15 -5.08
N ALA A 327 -9.06 11.79 -5.15
CA ALA A 327 -10.36 11.12 -5.02
C ALA A 327 -10.68 10.18 -6.18
N LEU A 328 -10.41 10.60 -7.42
CA LEU A 328 -10.70 9.80 -8.61
C LEU A 328 -9.81 8.57 -8.74
N THR A 329 -8.54 8.67 -8.32
CA THR A 329 -7.53 7.62 -8.56
C THR A 329 -7.02 6.95 -7.27
N GLY A 330 -7.39 7.42 -6.08
CA GLY A 330 -6.80 6.98 -4.80
C GLY A 330 -6.98 5.50 -4.43
N ALA A 331 -7.93 4.85 -5.09
CA ALA A 331 -8.17 3.42 -5.00
C ALA A 331 -7.28 2.57 -5.94
N ALA A 332 -6.48 3.17 -6.82
CA ALA A 332 -5.71 2.44 -7.84
C ALA A 332 -4.82 1.36 -7.27
N PHE A 333 -3.97 1.68 -6.30
CA PHE A 333 -3.07 0.70 -5.70
C PHE A 333 -3.78 -0.55 -5.14
N PRO A 334 -4.70 -0.45 -4.15
CA PRO A 334 -5.40 -1.63 -3.62
C PRO A 334 -6.26 -2.34 -4.66
N SER A 335 -6.86 -1.62 -5.60
CA SER A 335 -7.71 -2.25 -6.61
C SER A 335 -6.91 -3.00 -7.68
N ILE A 336 -5.73 -2.53 -8.08
CA ILE A 336 -4.85 -3.28 -9.00
C ILE A 336 -4.41 -4.60 -8.33
N ILE A 337 -4.11 -4.59 -7.02
CA ILE A 337 -3.89 -5.82 -6.25
C ILE A 337 -5.13 -6.72 -6.30
N GLY A 338 -6.32 -6.14 -6.12
CA GLY A 338 -7.60 -6.86 -6.23
C GLY A 338 -7.80 -7.51 -7.60
N MET A 339 -7.47 -6.81 -8.69
CA MET A 339 -7.52 -7.34 -10.07
C MET A 339 -6.55 -8.51 -10.24
N ALA A 340 -5.31 -8.36 -9.77
CA ALA A 340 -4.29 -9.40 -9.88
C ALA A 340 -4.67 -10.66 -9.09
N CYS A 341 -5.08 -10.50 -7.83
CA CYS A 341 -5.56 -11.62 -7.02
C CYS A 341 -6.84 -12.25 -7.57
N GLY A 342 -7.69 -11.46 -8.22
CA GLY A 342 -8.90 -11.98 -8.85
C GLY A 342 -8.63 -12.86 -10.06
N LYS A 343 -7.60 -12.54 -10.85
CA LYS A 343 -7.13 -13.37 -11.96
C LYS A 343 -6.34 -14.60 -11.48
N TYR A 344 -5.59 -14.47 -10.39
CA TYR A 344 -4.74 -15.54 -9.84
C TYR A 344 -5.09 -15.88 -8.38
N PRO A 345 -6.30 -16.39 -8.08
CA PRO A 345 -6.76 -16.60 -6.71
C PRO A 345 -5.97 -17.68 -5.94
N HIS A 346 -5.29 -18.60 -6.64
CA HIS A 346 -4.45 -19.64 -6.04
C HIS A 346 -3.02 -19.19 -5.75
N LEU A 347 -2.60 -18.05 -6.28
CA LEU A 347 -1.26 -17.47 -6.12
C LEU A 347 -1.40 -16.00 -5.69
N SER A 348 -2.35 -15.71 -4.79
CA SER A 348 -2.70 -14.35 -4.39
C SER A 348 -1.51 -13.60 -3.77
N GLY A 349 -0.63 -14.33 -3.06
CA GLY A 349 0.61 -13.81 -2.50
C GLY A 349 1.57 -13.42 -3.61
N THR A 350 1.89 -14.32 -4.52
CA THR A 350 2.78 -14.02 -5.66
C THR A 350 2.21 -12.93 -6.56
N ALA A 351 0.91 -12.90 -6.81
CA ALA A 351 0.26 -11.85 -7.59
C ALA A 351 0.39 -10.49 -6.91
N THR A 352 0.10 -10.41 -5.61
CA THR A 352 0.24 -9.18 -4.82
C THR A 352 1.69 -8.70 -4.77
N SER A 353 2.63 -9.61 -4.54
CA SER A 353 4.05 -9.25 -4.42
C SER A 353 4.64 -8.81 -5.76
N THR A 354 4.27 -9.44 -6.87
CA THR A 354 4.71 -9.05 -8.21
C THR A 354 4.25 -7.64 -8.57
N VAL A 355 2.99 -7.33 -8.31
CA VAL A 355 2.41 -6.01 -8.55
C VAL A 355 3.00 -4.95 -7.60
N SER A 356 3.25 -5.30 -6.35
CA SER A 356 3.78 -4.37 -5.34
C SER A 356 5.31 -4.18 -5.43
N LEU A 357 6.04 -5.12 -6.03
CA LEU A 357 7.50 -4.98 -6.20
C LEU A 357 7.84 -3.79 -7.08
N THR A 358 7.07 -3.57 -8.15
CA THR A 358 7.32 -2.48 -9.10
C THR A 358 7.05 -1.10 -8.49
N SER A 359 6.17 -1.01 -7.48
CA SER A 359 5.91 0.25 -6.76
C SER A 359 7.12 0.72 -5.94
N SER A 360 7.91 -0.22 -5.41
CA SER A 360 9.08 0.09 -4.58
C SER A 360 10.28 0.57 -5.40
N LEU A 361 10.37 0.17 -6.67
CA LEU A 361 11.49 0.52 -7.57
C LEU A 361 11.30 1.87 -8.26
N ILE A 362 10.06 2.22 -8.61
CA ILE A 362 9.78 3.37 -9.48
C ILE A 362 10.06 4.71 -8.79
N GLY A 363 9.74 4.86 -7.49
CA GLY A 363 9.78 6.16 -6.80
C GLY A 363 11.16 6.79 -6.75
N THR A 364 12.20 6.00 -6.45
CA THR A 364 13.58 6.49 -6.33
C THR A 364 14.13 6.92 -7.69
N VAL A 365 13.96 6.08 -8.71
CA VAL A 365 14.46 6.36 -10.07
C VAL A 365 13.74 7.57 -10.67
N LEU A 366 12.41 7.61 -10.52
CA LEU A 366 11.59 8.66 -11.08
C LEU A 366 11.85 10.02 -10.43
N SER A 367 12.09 10.07 -9.12
CA SER A 367 12.39 11.33 -8.43
C SER A 367 13.69 11.97 -8.94
N GLY A 368 14.76 11.17 -9.09
CA GLY A 368 16.02 11.66 -9.67
C GLY A 368 15.86 12.16 -11.10
N PHE A 369 15.04 11.46 -11.91
CA PHE A 369 14.71 11.89 -13.27
C PHE A 369 13.95 13.23 -13.30
N ILE A 370 12.94 13.40 -12.43
CA ILE A 370 12.21 14.67 -12.34
C ILE A 370 13.16 15.80 -11.95
N GLY A 371 14.03 15.60 -10.96
CA GLY A 371 15.02 16.61 -10.55
C GLY A 371 15.93 17.04 -11.69
N ALA A 372 16.52 16.08 -12.42
CA ALA A 372 17.36 16.38 -13.58
C ALA A 372 16.60 17.16 -14.67
N LEU A 373 15.30 16.88 -14.86
CA LEU A 373 14.46 17.60 -15.80
C LEU A 373 14.13 19.02 -15.32
N VAL A 374 13.93 19.20 -14.01
CA VAL A 374 13.77 20.53 -13.39
C VAL A 374 15.05 21.36 -13.59
N ASP A 375 16.23 20.80 -13.35
CA ASP A 375 17.50 21.49 -13.52
C ASP A 375 17.75 21.89 -14.99
N ALA A 376 17.41 21.00 -15.93
CA ALA A 376 17.68 21.21 -17.35
C ALA A 376 16.64 22.08 -18.07
N ALA A 377 15.37 22.00 -17.69
CA ALA A 377 14.25 22.58 -18.44
C ALA A 377 13.20 23.29 -17.57
N GLY A 378 13.47 23.44 -16.27
CA GLY A 378 12.62 24.13 -15.32
C GLY A 378 11.50 23.27 -14.73
N TYR A 379 10.87 23.83 -13.69
CA TYR A 379 9.86 23.14 -12.89
C TYR A 379 8.69 22.57 -13.69
N LEU A 380 8.17 23.31 -14.69
CA LEU A 380 7.05 22.85 -15.51
C LEU A 380 7.38 21.55 -16.25
N ALA A 381 8.59 21.43 -16.81
CA ALA A 381 9.02 20.21 -17.49
C ALA A 381 9.06 19.02 -16.51
N GLY A 382 9.61 19.22 -15.32
CA GLY A 382 9.60 18.22 -14.25
C GLY A 382 8.19 17.78 -13.86
N MET A 383 7.26 18.73 -13.67
CA MET A 383 5.89 18.43 -13.26
C MET A 383 5.07 17.71 -14.35
N MET A 384 5.36 17.94 -15.63
CA MET A 384 4.67 17.26 -16.74
C MET A 384 4.87 15.73 -16.75
N VAL A 385 5.84 15.20 -16.01
CA VAL A 385 5.99 13.75 -15.80
C VAL A 385 4.76 13.15 -15.10
N ILE A 386 4.10 13.90 -14.20
CA ILE A 386 2.93 13.46 -13.42
C ILE A 386 1.74 13.08 -14.35
N PRO A 387 1.24 13.96 -15.24
CA PRO A 387 0.16 13.60 -16.16
C PRO A 387 0.59 12.54 -17.18
N VAL A 388 1.85 12.54 -17.63
CA VAL A 388 2.36 11.50 -18.55
C VAL A 388 2.21 10.10 -17.96
N LEU A 389 2.49 9.92 -16.67
CA LEU A 389 2.31 8.64 -15.98
C LEU A 389 0.84 8.18 -15.95
N LEU A 390 -0.11 9.11 -15.83
CA LEU A 390 -1.54 8.80 -15.91
C LEU A 390 -2.02 8.51 -17.34
N VAL A 391 -1.43 9.14 -18.36
CA VAL A 391 -1.63 8.77 -19.77
C VAL A 391 -1.13 7.35 -20.01
N ILE A 392 0.05 7.00 -19.49
CA ILE A 392 0.59 5.64 -19.54
C ILE A 392 -0.36 4.65 -18.85
N CYS A 393 -0.89 4.98 -17.66
CA CYS A 393 -1.89 4.15 -16.98
C CYS A 393 -3.13 3.93 -17.86
N THR A 394 -3.62 4.98 -18.52
CA THR A 394 -4.78 4.93 -19.42
C THR A 394 -4.52 4.02 -20.62
N ALA A 395 -3.34 4.12 -21.24
CA ALA A 395 -2.93 3.27 -22.35
C ALA A 395 -2.86 1.79 -21.92
N ILE A 396 -2.20 1.50 -20.79
CA ILE A 396 -2.07 0.15 -20.23
C ILE A 396 -3.46 -0.44 -19.92
N LEU A 397 -4.35 0.34 -19.28
CA LEU A 397 -5.71 -0.10 -18.97
C LEU A 397 -6.54 -0.35 -20.23
N THR A 398 -6.35 0.44 -21.28
CA THR A 398 -7.02 0.23 -22.57
C THR A 398 -6.58 -1.10 -23.20
N VAL A 399 -5.29 -1.39 -23.18
CA VAL A 399 -4.74 -2.68 -23.66
C VAL A 399 -5.28 -3.84 -22.81
N TYR A 400 -5.21 -3.73 -21.48
CA TYR A 400 -5.72 -4.74 -20.56
C TYR A 400 -7.20 -5.08 -20.81
N ARG A 401 -8.04 -4.06 -20.98
CA ARG A 401 -9.48 -4.23 -21.23
C ARG A 401 -9.77 -4.86 -22.59
N ARG A 402 -8.99 -4.51 -23.62
CA ARG A 402 -9.10 -5.16 -24.95
C ARG A 402 -8.76 -6.64 -24.86
N MET A 403 -7.69 -7.01 -24.14
CA MET A 403 -7.33 -8.42 -23.91
C MET A 403 -8.46 -9.18 -23.23
N GLN A 404 -9.07 -8.62 -22.18
CA GLN A 404 -10.20 -9.26 -21.51
C GLN A 404 -11.46 -9.39 -22.39
N GLY A 405 -11.70 -8.43 -23.28
CA GLY A 405 -12.80 -8.50 -24.24
C GLY A 405 -12.64 -9.65 -25.24
N VAL A 406 -11.41 -9.84 -25.73
CA VAL A 406 -11.06 -10.95 -26.64
C VAL A 406 -11.22 -12.30 -25.95
N ASP A 407 -10.71 -12.44 -24.71
CA ASP A 407 -10.84 -13.68 -23.93
C ASP A 407 -12.32 -14.08 -23.74
N LYS A 408 -13.19 -13.11 -23.40
CA LYS A 408 -14.63 -13.34 -23.21
C LYS A 408 -15.36 -13.72 -24.50
N GLN A 409 -14.91 -13.20 -25.65
CA GLN A 409 -15.49 -13.56 -26.95
C GLN A 409 -15.05 -14.96 -27.39
N ALA A 410 -13.81 -15.36 -27.11
CA ALA A 410 -13.33 -16.71 -27.38
C ALA A 410 -14.08 -17.76 -26.55
N GLU A 411 -14.26 -17.55 -25.24
CA GLU A 411 -15.02 -18.44 -24.36
C GLU A 411 -16.52 -18.53 -24.71
N GLY A 412 -17.08 -17.46 -25.30
CA GLY A 412 -18.47 -17.42 -25.75
C GLY A 412 -18.74 -18.15 -27.06
N ASN A 413 -17.71 -18.32 -27.90
CA ASN A 413 -17.81 -19.05 -29.17
C ASN A 413 -17.54 -20.57 -29.02
N GLU A 414 -17.00 -21.00 -27.89
CA GLU A 414 -16.79 -22.43 -27.56
C GLU A 414 -17.98 -23.08 -26.82
N LYS A 415 -19.01 -22.31 -26.48
CA LYS A 415 -20.28 -22.80 -25.92
C LYS A 415 -21.37 -22.76 -26.98
#